data_AF-A0A6I1FF39-F1
#
_entry.id   AF-A0A6I1FF39-F1
#
_cell.length_a   1.000
_cell.length_b   1.000
_cell.length_c   1.000
_cell.angle_alpha   90.00
_cell.angle_beta   90.00
_cell.angle_gamma   90.00
#
_symmetry.space_group_name_H-M   'P 1'
#
loop_
_entity.id
_entity.type
_entity.pdbx_description
1 polymer ?
#
loop_
_entity_poly.entity_id
_entity_poly.type
_entity_poly.pdbx_seq_one_letter_code
_entity_poly.pdbx_strand_id
1 'polypeptide(L)'
;MDYCDHKLAEAKYFFEKMQTLENEGNLLEFTYNLSAFLSAARSITTYVKDKAKKPRQKQEIEDLVDKNSIIRFLVNQRNYTVHRKLLELSAQVNTDLQSVITIKPAESISAEMYTVNEKGEEIVHLAFTEPEYHNVSFNGNTDSVVTSYHFTFNEWSGHEGILELSNNYLKWLKEFIFKINSKISFE
;
A
#
# COMPACT_ATOMS: atom_id res chain seq x y z
N MET A 1 12.58 -7.40 -30.04
CA MET A 1 11.59 -6.74 -29.14
C MET A 1 11.51 -5.29 -29.58
N ASP A 2 10.33 -4.78 -29.91
CA ASP A 2 10.17 -3.37 -30.28
C ASP A 2 10.62 -2.48 -29.10
N TYR A 3 11.21 -1.31 -29.38
CA TYR A 3 11.75 -0.41 -28.34
C TYR A 3 10.66 -0.06 -27.31
N CYS A 4 9.43 0.16 -27.79
CA CYS A 4 8.28 0.44 -26.95
C CYS A 4 7.94 -0.74 -26.01
N ASP A 5 8.00 -1.97 -26.50
CA ASP A 5 7.73 -3.17 -25.70
C ASP A 5 8.77 -3.36 -24.59
N HIS A 6 10.05 -3.11 -24.90
CA HIS A 6 11.13 -3.16 -23.91
C HIS A 6 10.92 -2.09 -22.83
N LYS A 7 10.64 -0.84 -23.22
CA LYS A 7 10.39 0.24 -22.25
C LYS A 7 9.10 0.03 -21.45
N LEU A 8 8.09 -0.60 -22.03
CA LEU A 8 6.87 -0.97 -21.32
C LEU A 8 7.16 -2.08 -20.28
N ALA A 9 7.99 -3.07 -20.62
CA ALA A 9 8.43 -4.10 -19.68
C ALA A 9 9.26 -3.50 -18.53
N GLU A 10 10.16 -2.57 -18.84
CA GLU A 10 10.93 -1.81 -17.84
C GLU A 10 10.02 -1.01 -16.89
N ALA A 11 9.02 -0.31 -17.43
CA ALA A 11 8.05 0.41 -16.61
C ALA A 11 7.24 -0.56 -15.71
N LYS A 12 6.82 -1.72 -16.22
CA LYS A 12 6.13 -2.73 -15.39
C LYS A 12 7.01 -3.25 -14.26
N TYR A 13 8.28 -3.52 -14.54
CA TYR A 13 9.23 -3.98 -13.53
C TYR A 13 9.33 -2.99 -12.35
N PHE A 14 9.51 -1.70 -12.64
CA PHE A 14 9.57 -0.69 -11.57
C PHE A 14 8.24 -0.51 -10.85
N PHE A 15 7.11 -0.66 -11.55
CA PHE A 15 5.79 -0.64 -10.93
C PHE A 15 5.61 -1.80 -9.94
N GLU A 16 5.95 -3.02 -10.32
CA GLU A 16 5.88 -4.19 -9.44
C GLU A 16 6.77 -4.01 -8.20
N LYS A 17 7.97 -3.43 -8.37
CA LYS A 17 8.84 -3.06 -7.25
C LYS A 17 8.22 -2.03 -6.31
N MET A 18 7.59 -0.99 -6.84
CA MET A 18 6.87 -0.01 -6.02
C MET A 18 5.75 -0.64 -5.20
N GLN A 19 5.02 -1.63 -5.74
CA GLN A 19 3.96 -2.34 -4.99
C GLN A 19 4.52 -3.09 -3.79
N THR A 20 5.69 -3.74 -3.93
CA THR A 20 6.35 -4.40 -2.79
C THR A 20 6.84 -3.38 -1.75
N LEU A 21 7.47 -2.30 -2.21
CA LEU A 21 8.06 -1.27 -1.35
C LEU A 21 7.02 -0.45 -0.57
N GLU A 22 5.80 -0.30 -1.11
CA GLU A 22 4.70 0.33 -0.36
C GLU A 22 4.34 -0.49 0.89
N ASN A 23 4.28 -1.82 0.78
CA ASN A 23 4.02 -2.67 1.95
C ASN A 23 5.13 -2.58 3.02
N GLU A 24 6.36 -2.32 2.59
CA GLU A 24 7.54 -2.21 3.47
C GLU A 24 7.72 -0.79 4.05
N GLY A 25 7.05 0.22 3.50
CA GLY A 25 7.18 1.61 3.94
C GLY A 25 8.51 2.29 3.57
N ASN A 26 9.27 1.72 2.63
CA ASN A 26 10.57 2.26 2.24
C ASN A 26 10.40 3.42 1.24
N LEU A 27 10.14 4.62 1.78
CA LEU A 27 9.87 5.82 0.99
C LEU A 27 11.00 6.20 0.03
N LEU A 28 12.26 6.03 0.44
CA LEU A 28 13.41 6.43 -0.36
C LEU A 28 13.55 5.54 -1.60
N GLU A 29 13.54 4.23 -1.42
CA GLU A 29 13.59 3.29 -2.55
C GLU A 29 12.35 3.38 -3.40
N PHE A 30 11.17 3.59 -2.80
CA PHE A 30 9.93 3.83 -3.53
C PHE A 30 10.08 5.04 -4.46
N THR A 31 10.65 6.15 -3.96
CA THR A 31 10.89 7.38 -4.74
C THR A 31 11.84 7.13 -5.92
N TYR A 32 12.89 6.33 -5.74
CA TYR A 32 13.81 5.97 -6.83
C TYR A 32 13.12 5.12 -7.90
N ASN A 33 12.36 4.11 -7.48
CA ASN A 33 11.61 3.26 -8.40
C ASN A 33 10.52 4.04 -9.15
N LEU A 34 9.86 4.99 -8.49
CA LEU A 34 8.92 5.90 -9.13
C LEU A 34 9.59 6.77 -10.19
N SER A 35 10.75 7.34 -9.89
CA SER A 35 11.52 8.13 -10.86
C SER A 35 11.94 7.30 -12.08
N ALA A 36 12.38 6.06 -11.85
CA ALA A 36 12.74 5.11 -12.91
C ALA A 36 11.52 4.71 -13.75
N PHE A 37 10.39 4.42 -13.10
CA PHE A 37 9.09 4.16 -13.74
C PHE A 37 8.68 5.30 -14.68
N LEU A 38 8.64 6.54 -14.18
CA LEU A 38 8.26 7.71 -14.95
C LEU A 38 9.21 7.96 -16.13
N SER A 39 10.50 7.67 -15.95
CA SER A 39 11.51 7.80 -17.01
C SER A 39 11.32 6.76 -18.12
N ALA A 40 11.05 5.50 -17.76
CA ALA A 40 10.74 4.44 -18.72
C ALA A 40 9.44 4.74 -19.48
N ALA A 41 8.38 5.13 -18.76
CA ALA A 41 7.08 5.48 -19.32
C ALA A 41 7.17 6.65 -20.33
N ARG A 42 7.87 7.73 -19.96
CA ARG A 42 8.09 8.87 -20.85
C ARG A 42 8.88 8.48 -22.11
N SER A 43 9.88 7.62 -21.98
CA SER A 43 10.72 7.20 -23.11
C SER A 43 9.89 6.63 -24.25
N ILE A 44 8.80 5.93 -23.95
CA ILE A 44 7.84 5.43 -24.95
C ILE A 44 7.20 6.59 -25.72
N THR A 45 6.57 7.53 -25.01
CA THR A 45 5.90 8.69 -25.65
C THR A 45 6.86 9.56 -26.47
N THR A 46 8.09 9.75 -25.97
CA THR A 46 9.13 10.52 -26.65
C THR A 46 9.58 9.80 -27.93
N TYR A 47 9.85 8.51 -27.85
CA TYR A 47 10.24 7.71 -29.00
C TYR A 47 9.19 7.74 -30.12
N VAL A 48 7.91 7.57 -29.78
CA VAL A 48 6.82 7.63 -30.76
C VAL A 48 6.74 9.01 -31.39
N LYS A 49 6.84 10.08 -30.59
CA LYS A 49 6.85 11.46 -31.09
C LYS A 49 8.04 11.71 -32.04
N ASP A 50 9.22 11.17 -31.73
CA ASP A 50 10.40 11.32 -32.57
C ASP A 50 10.30 10.53 -33.88
N LYS A 51 9.59 9.38 -33.87
CA LYS A 51 9.31 8.59 -35.07
C LYS A 51 8.26 9.22 -35.99
N ALA A 52 7.42 10.13 -35.48
CA ALA A 52 6.43 10.81 -36.28
C ALA A 52 7.09 11.75 -37.32
N LYS A 53 6.84 11.49 -38.61
CA LYS A 53 7.43 12.25 -39.73
C LYS A 53 6.74 13.60 -39.94
N LYS A 54 5.43 13.67 -39.71
CA LYS A 54 4.61 14.87 -39.99
C LYS A 54 4.39 15.69 -38.71
N PRO A 55 4.46 17.03 -38.76
CA PRO A 55 4.16 17.89 -37.60
C PRO A 55 2.79 17.62 -36.99
N ARG A 56 1.77 17.37 -37.84
CA ARG A 56 0.42 17.02 -37.40
C ARG A 56 0.37 15.74 -36.55
N GLN A 57 1.16 14.72 -36.90
CA GLN A 57 1.22 13.48 -36.12
C GLN A 57 1.87 13.70 -34.75
N LYS A 58 2.89 14.58 -34.67
CA LYS A 58 3.49 14.97 -33.39
C LYS A 58 2.48 15.68 -32.50
N GLN A 59 1.70 16.60 -33.07
CA GLN A 59 0.62 17.29 -32.36
C GLN A 59 -0.45 16.30 -31.87
N GLU A 60 -0.89 15.36 -32.72
CA GLU A 60 -1.88 14.34 -32.33
C GLU A 60 -1.40 13.49 -31.13
N ILE A 61 -0.10 13.20 -31.04
CA ILE A 61 0.50 12.48 -29.91
C ILE A 61 0.50 13.34 -28.64
N GLU A 62 0.85 14.63 -28.75
CA GLU A 62 0.78 15.58 -27.63
C GLU A 62 -0.64 15.75 -27.12
N ASP A 63 -1.61 15.92 -28.03
CA ASP A 63 -3.02 16.06 -27.69
C ASP A 63 -3.56 14.81 -26.96
N LEU A 64 -3.07 13.61 -27.31
CA LEU A 64 -3.43 12.37 -26.61
C LEU A 64 -2.89 12.32 -25.18
N VAL A 65 -1.70 12.86 -24.94
CA VAL A 65 -1.13 13.00 -23.60
C VAL A 65 -1.91 14.05 -22.81
N ASP A 66 -2.18 15.20 -23.42
CA ASP A 66 -2.81 16.34 -22.75
C ASP A 66 -4.29 16.13 -22.43
N LYS A 67 -4.99 15.31 -23.21
CA LYS A 67 -6.41 14.97 -22.98
C LYS A 67 -6.63 14.19 -21.69
N ASN A 68 -5.65 13.43 -21.23
CA ASN A 68 -5.77 12.66 -19.99
C ASN A 68 -5.05 13.38 -18.85
N SER A 69 -5.81 13.86 -17.87
CA SER A 69 -5.30 14.63 -16.74
C SER A 69 -4.23 13.89 -15.93
N ILE A 70 -4.41 12.58 -15.70
CA ILE A 70 -3.47 11.73 -14.98
C ILE A 70 -2.15 11.62 -15.75
N ILE A 71 -2.24 11.34 -17.05
CA ILE A 71 -1.05 11.15 -17.90
C ILE A 71 -0.29 12.45 -18.02
N ARG A 72 -1.00 13.56 -18.30
CA ARG A 72 -0.44 14.90 -18.33
C ARG A 72 0.26 15.24 -17.02
N PHE A 73 -0.37 14.95 -15.89
CA PHE A 73 0.22 15.16 -14.57
C PHE A 73 1.52 14.36 -14.38
N LEU A 74 1.52 13.04 -14.61
CA LEU A 74 2.70 12.20 -14.42
C LEU A 74 3.86 12.55 -15.37
N VAL A 75 3.53 12.93 -16.61
CA VAL A 75 4.53 13.46 -17.57
C VAL A 75 5.13 14.77 -17.06
N ASN A 76 4.30 15.65 -16.50
CA ASN A 76 4.73 16.92 -15.91
C ASN A 76 5.60 16.72 -14.66
N GLN A 77 5.25 15.77 -13.79
CA GLN A 77 6.05 15.44 -12.61
C GLN A 77 7.48 15.05 -12.99
N ARG A 78 7.67 14.24 -14.05
CA ARG A 78 9.01 13.96 -14.58
C ARG A 78 9.68 15.21 -15.15
N ASN A 79 8.99 15.96 -16.01
CA ASN A 79 9.53 17.21 -16.59
C ASN A 79 10.07 18.14 -15.50
N TYR A 80 9.29 18.33 -14.45
CA TYR A 80 9.66 19.14 -13.31
C TYR A 80 10.85 18.55 -12.55
N THR A 81 10.84 17.24 -12.30
CA THR A 81 11.89 16.55 -11.55
C THR A 81 13.26 16.59 -12.25
N VAL A 82 13.28 16.48 -13.57
CA VAL A 82 14.52 16.52 -14.36
C VAL A 82 15.13 17.92 -14.44
N HIS A 83 14.33 18.97 -14.23
CA HIS A 83 14.78 20.35 -14.43
C HIS A 83 14.93 21.16 -13.14
N ARG A 84 14.30 20.79 -12.02
CA ARG A 84 14.15 21.71 -10.88
C ARG A 84 14.30 21.13 -9.48
N LYS A 85 13.71 19.96 -9.15
CA LYS A 85 13.63 19.50 -7.76
C LYS A 85 13.37 17.98 -7.66
N LEU A 86 13.70 17.36 -6.52
CA LEU A 86 13.28 15.98 -6.20
C LEU A 86 11.74 15.88 -6.10
N LEU A 87 11.17 14.72 -6.42
CA LEU A 87 9.73 14.45 -6.25
C LEU A 87 9.35 14.59 -4.78
N GLU A 88 8.37 15.45 -4.49
CA GLU A 88 7.81 15.59 -3.15
C GLU A 88 6.64 14.63 -2.97
N LEU A 89 6.86 13.60 -2.14
CA LEU A 89 5.88 12.58 -1.83
C LEU A 89 5.44 12.70 -0.37
N SER A 90 4.18 12.40 -0.10
CA SER A 90 3.65 12.21 1.25
C SER A 90 3.30 10.76 1.50
N ALA A 91 3.53 10.29 2.73
CA ALA A 91 3.18 8.96 3.19
C ALA A 91 2.10 9.06 4.26
N GLN A 92 0.97 8.41 4.04
CA GLN A 92 -0.01 8.13 5.09
C GLN A 92 0.29 6.75 5.67
N VAL A 93 0.37 6.65 6.99
CA VAL A 93 0.66 5.39 7.71
C VAL A 93 -0.55 5.05 8.56
N ASN A 94 -1.16 3.90 8.30
CA ASN A 94 -2.24 3.36 9.12
C ASN A 94 -1.69 2.20 9.95
N THR A 95 -1.90 2.26 11.27
CA THR A 95 -1.42 1.26 12.23
C THR A 95 -2.60 0.75 13.05
N ASP A 96 -2.94 -0.53 12.90
CA ASP A 96 -3.97 -1.17 13.71
C ASP A 96 -3.35 -1.73 15.00
N LEU A 97 -3.79 -1.19 16.14
CA LEU A 97 -3.35 -1.60 17.47
C LEU A 97 -4.42 -2.48 18.13
N GLN A 98 -4.07 -3.71 18.46
CA GLN A 98 -4.91 -4.60 19.25
C GLN A 98 -4.35 -4.73 20.68
N SER A 99 -5.19 -4.52 21.69
CA SER A 99 -4.85 -4.73 23.10
C SER A 99 -5.79 -5.74 23.74
N VAL A 100 -5.23 -6.73 24.45
CA VAL A 100 -6.00 -7.69 25.26
C VAL A 100 -5.92 -7.27 26.72
N ILE A 101 -7.08 -7.13 27.37
CA ILE A 101 -7.17 -6.90 28.81
C ILE A 101 -7.55 -8.22 29.48
N THR A 102 -6.66 -8.76 30.30
CA THR A 102 -6.95 -9.97 31.10
C THR A 102 -7.50 -9.56 32.45
N ILE A 103 -8.74 -9.94 32.73
CA ILE A 103 -9.37 -9.76 34.05
C ILE A 103 -9.17 -11.04 34.85
N LYS A 104 -8.55 -10.93 36.04
CA LYS A 104 -8.45 -12.03 37.01
C LYS A 104 -9.48 -11.79 38.12
N PRO A 105 -10.65 -12.45 38.10
CA PRO A 105 -11.55 -12.39 39.24
C PRO A 105 -10.91 -13.12 40.42
N ALA A 106 -10.87 -12.48 41.59
CA ALA A 106 -10.54 -13.13 42.84
C ALA A 106 -11.85 -13.66 43.44
N GLU A 107 -12.03 -14.98 43.43
CA GLU A 107 -13.16 -15.65 44.03
C GLU A 107 -12.71 -16.39 45.30
N SER A 108 -13.54 -16.35 46.34
CA SER A 108 -13.30 -17.07 47.59
C SER A 108 -14.57 -17.80 48.00
N ILE A 109 -14.43 -19.05 48.44
CA ILE A 109 -15.54 -19.85 48.98
C ILE A 109 -15.29 -20.06 50.48
N SER A 110 -16.27 -19.68 51.30
CA SER A 110 -16.29 -19.97 52.73
C SER A 110 -17.36 -21.01 53.04
N ALA A 111 -16.98 -22.09 53.72
CA ALA A 111 -17.92 -23.10 54.21
C ALA A 111 -17.91 -23.10 55.75
N GLU A 112 -19.10 -22.98 56.34
CA GLU A 112 -19.32 -23.15 57.77
C GLU A 112 -19.91 -24.53 58.01
N MET A 113 -19.21 -25.35 58.79
CA MET A 113 -19.68 -26.66 59.23
C MET A 113 -20.04 -26.62 60.70
N TYR A 114 -21.23 -27.11 61.04
CA TYR A 114 -21.73 -27.19 62.41
C TYR A 114 -21.66 -28.63 62.89
N THR A 115 -20.93 -28.89 63.97
CA THR A 115 -20.91 -30.19 64.65
C THR A 115 -21.42 -30.02 66.07
N VAL A 116 -22.10 -31.02 66.62
CA VAL A 116 -22.58 -30.98 68.01
C VAL A 116 -21.71 -31.91 68.84
N ASN A 117 -21.09 -31.40 69.91
CA ASN A 117 -20.26 -32.21 70.78
C ASN A 117 -21.11 -33.15 71.67
N GLU A 118 -20.48 -34.09 72.37
CA GLU A 118 -21.17 -35.05 73.24
C GLU A 118 -21.99 -34.40 74.38
N LYS A 119 -21.81 -33.10 74.63
CA LYS A 119 -22.56 -32.30 75.61
C LYS A 119 -23.73 -31.51 75.00
N GLY A 120 -23.96 -31.61 73.69
CA GLY A 120 -25.04 -30.90 73.00
C GLY A 120 -24.71 -29.47 72.59
N GLU A 121 -23.45 -29.04 72.67
CA GLU A 121 -23.03 -27.70 72.26
C GLU A 121 -22.61 -27.70 70.78
N GLU A 122 -23.07 -26.69 70.02
CA GLU A 122 -22.68 -26.46 68.64
C GLU A 122 -21.25 -25.93 68.55
N ILE A 123 -20.42 -26.59 67.75
CA ILE A 123 -19.07 -26.20 67.38
C ILE A 123 -19.09 -25.80 65.92
N VAL A 124 -18.66 -24.57 65.63
CA VAL A 124 -18.51 -24.05 64.28
C VAL A 124 -17.09 -24.30 63.79
N HIS A 125 -16.95 -25.06 62.71
CA HIS A 125 -15.70 -25.20 61.98
C HIS A 125 -15.78 -24.32 60.73
N LEU A 126 -14.94 -23.28 60.68
CA LEU A 126 -14.73 -22.46 59.49
C LEU A 126 -13.65 -23.11 58.63
N ALA A 127 -14.03 -23.56 57.44
CA ALA A 127 -13.08 -23.97 56.42
C ALA A 127 -13.00 -22.89 55.34
N PHE A 128 -11.79 -22.37 55.13
CA PHE A 128 -11.48 -21.48 54.02
C PHE A 128 -10.64 -22.25 53.02
N THR A 129 -11.09 -22.30 51.76
CA THR A 129 -10.36 -22.93 50.67
C THR A 129 -10.27 -21.95 49.52
N GLU A 130 -9.05 -21.63 49.09
CA GLU A 130 -8.86 -20.93 47.83
C GLU A 130 -9.19 -21.90 46.68
N PRO A 131 -10.05 -21.52 45.72
CA PRO A 131 -10.31 -22.35 44.56
C PRO A 131 -9.05 -22.53 43.72
N GLU A 132 -8.83 -23.73 43.17
CA GLU A 132 -7.77 -23.94 42.18
C GLU A 132 -8.12 -23.22 40.88
N TYR A 133 -7.36 -22.17 40.56
CA TYR A 133 -7.51 -21.46 39.29
C TYR A 133 -6.81 -22.23 38.18
N HIS A 134 -7.60 -22.81 37.27
CA HIS A 134 -7.07 -23.22 35.97
C HIS A 134 -6.94 -21.97 35.08
N ASN A 135 -5.70 -21.54 34.86
CA ASN A 135 -5.41 -20.48 33.90
C ASN A 135 -5.92 -20.92 32.52
N VAL A 136 -7.01 -20.32 32.04
CA VAL A 136 -7.34 -20.39 30.62
C VAL A 136 -6.38 -19.43 29.93
N SER A 137 -5.24 -19.94 29.46
CA SER A 137 -4.37 -19.17 28.59
C SER A 137 -5.12 -18.91 27.29
N PHE A 138 -5.52 -17.65 27.07
CA PHE A 138 -5.93 -17.25 25.74
C PHE A 138 -4.67 -17.23 24.88
N ASN A 139 -4.50 -18.27 24.06
CA ASN A 139 -3.48 -18.30 23.01
C ASN A 139 -3.98 -17.41 21.86
N GLY A 140 -4.21 -16.14 22.17
CA GLY A 140 -4.52 -15.13 21.17
C GLY A 140 -3.26 -14.98 20.37
N ASN A 141 -3.28 -15.49 19.14
CA ASN A 141 -2.25 -15.21 18.15
C ASN A 141 -2.05 -13.70 18.19
N THR A 142 -0.89 -13.25 18.68
CA THR A 142 -0.49 -11.84 18.62
C THR A 142 -0.14 -11.59 17.16
N ASP A 143 -1.15 -11.66 16.30
CA ASP A 143 -0.97 -11.35 14.89
C ASP A 143 -0.59 -9.88 14.86
N SER A 144 0.67 -9.73 14.46
CA SER A 144 1.47 -8.53 14.34
C SER A 144 0.67 -7.29 14.01
N VAL A 145 1.02 -6.17 14.66
CA VAL A 145 0.63 -4.81 14.27
C VAL A 145 0.67 -4.70 12.74
N VAL A 146 -0.50 -4.60 12.10
CA VAL A 146 -0.59 -4.42 10.66
C VAL A 146 -0.35 -2.94 10.38
N THR A 147 0.76 -2.64 9.70
CA THR A 147 1.08 -1.30 9.23
C THR A 147 0.89 -1.26 7.73
N SER A 148 0.07 -0.33 7.24
CA SER A 148 -0.07 -0.07 5.80
C SER A 148 0.40 1.34 5.48
N TYR A 149 1.09 1.47 4.36
CA TYR A 149 1.56 2.76 3.85
C TYR A 149 0.79 3.10 2.59
N HIS A 150 0.48 4.38 2.42
CA HIS A 150 -0.15 4.89 1.21
C HIS A 150 0.59 6.15 0.76
N PHE A 151 1.24 6.05 -0.41
CA PHE A 151 2.05 7.15 -0.94
C PHE A 151 1.26 7.99 -1.95
N THR A 152 1.35 9.31 -1.80
CA THR A 152 0.62 10.31 -2.61
C THR A 152 1.56 11.42 -3.11
N PHE A 153 1.21 12.05 -4.23
CA PHE A 153 1.87 13.27 -4.68
C PHE A 153 1.24 14.48 -4.01
N ASN A 154 2.05 15.37 -3.42
CA ASN A 154 1.54 16.58 -2.76
C ASN A 154 0.79 17.53 -3.72
N GLU A 155 1.20 17.53 -4.99
CA GLU A 155 0.65 18.39 -6.03
C GLU A 155 -0.53 17.75 -6.78
N TRP A 156 -0.88 16.50 -6.48
CA TRP A 156 -2.02 15.84 -7.12
C TRP A 156 -3.31 16.23 -6.41
N SER A 157 -4.27 16.78 -7.17
CA SER A 157 -5.56 17.23 -6.63
C SER A 157 -6.59 16.11 -6.50
N GLY A 158 -6.31 14.93 -7.04
CA GLY A 158 -7.21 13.77 -6.93
C GLY A 158 -6.99 12.97 -5.65
N HIS A 159 -7.77 11.91 -5.48
CA HIS A 159 -7.72 11.04 -4.30
C HIS A 159 -6.86 9.79 -4.51
N GLU A 160 -6.40 9.58 -5.74
CA GLU A 160 -5.65 8.40 -6.14
C GLU A 160 -4.22 8.41 -5.58
N GLY A 161 -3.79 7.27 -5.06
CA GLY A 161 -2.40 7.04 -4.67
C GLY A 161 -1.45 6.92 -5.87
N ILE A 162 -0.14 7.00 -5.61
CA ILE A 162 0.89 6.91 -6.66
C ILE A 162 0.78 5.59 -7.44
N LEU A 163 0.50 4.47 -6.76
CA LEU A 163 0.33 3.17 -7.42
C LEU A 163 -0.89 3.14 -8.34
N GLU A 164 -2.01 3.75 -7.95
CA GLU A 164 -3.21 3.83 -8.78
C GLU A 164 -2.94 4.66 -10.04
N LEU A 165 -2.33 5.84 -9.88
CA LEU A 165 -1.92 6.70 -10.99
C LEU A 165 -0.96 5.98 -11.94
N SER A 166 0.03 5.27 -11.39
CA SER A 166 1.03 4.53 -12.15
C SER A 166 0.41 3.35 -12.93
N ASN A 167 -0.53 2.63 -12.32
CA ASN A 167 -1.28 1.56 -12.98
C ASN A 167 -2.13 2.11 -14.14
N ASN A 168 -2.79 3.25 -13.94
CA ASN A 168 -3.54 3.93 -14.98
C ASN A 168 -2.62 4.36 -16.13
N TYR A 169 -1.40 4.81 -15.83
CA TYR A 169 -0.40 5.13 -16.85
C TYR A 169 0.02 3.87 -17.63
N LEU A 170 0.28 2.74 -16.96
CA LEU A 170 0.61 1.48 -17.64
C LEU A 170 -0.50 1.00 -18.57
N LYS A 171 -1.77 1.08 -18.14
CA LYS A 171 -2.93 0.76 -18.99
C LYS A 171 -2.97 1.65 -20.22
N TRP A 172 -2.84 2.96 -20.01
CA TRP A 172 -2.81 3.92 -21.10
C TRP A 172 -1.65 3.66 -22.07
N LEU A 173 -0.45 3.35 -21.58
CA LEU A 173 0.72 3.05 -22.43
C LEU A 173 0.49 1.80 -23.31
N LYS A 174 -0.12 0.75 -22.75
CA LYS A 174 -0.46 -0.46 -23.53
C LYS A 174 -1.41 -0.13 -24.68
N GLU A 175 -2.47 0.61 -24.39
CA GLU A 175 -3.43 1.05 -25.42
C GLU A 175 -2.80 1.99 -26.44
N PHE A 176 -1.94 2.89 -25.99
CA PHE A 176 -1.21 3.84 -26.82
C PHE A 176 -0.31 3.11 -27.81
N ILE A 177 0.53 2.18 -27.35
CA ILE A 177 1.39 1.37 -28.19
C ILE A 177 0.56 0.55 -29.18
N PHE A 178 -0.54 -0.07 -28.74
CA PHE A 178 -1.43 -0.83 -29.63
C PHE A 178 -2.03 0.04 -30.74
N LYS A 179 -2.51 1.25 -30.40
CA LYS A 179 -3.05 2.22 -31.37
C LYS A 179 -2.00 2.72 -32.37
N ILE A 180 -0.76 2.86 -31.93
CA ILE A 180 0.34 3.29 -32.79
C ILE A 180 0.73 2.19 -33.75
N ASN A 181 0.94 0.97 -33.25
CA ASN A 181 1.34 -0.16 -34.08
C ASN A 181 0.27 -0.45 -35.15
N SER A 182 -1.02 -0.37 -34.80
CA SER A 182 -2.12 -0.52 -35.77
C SER A 182 -2.22 0.60 -36.81
N LYS A 183 -1.76 1.82 -36.50
CA LYS A 183 -1.69 2.92 -37.48
C LYS A 183 -0.44 2.87 -38.37
N ILE A 184 0.67 2.33 -37.85
CA ILE A 184 1.94 2.24 -38.59
C ILE A 184 1.95 1.05 -39.57
N SER A 185 1.18 -0.01 -39.31
CA SER A 185 1.09 -1.18 -40.21
C SER A 185 0.40 -0.95 -41.58
N PHE A 186 0.13 0.30 -41.97
CA PHE A 186 -0.51 0.65 -43.25
C PHE A 186 0.33 1.61 -44.14
N GLU A 187 1.61 1.82 -43.83
CA GLU A 187 2.59 2.43 -44.76
C GLU A 187 3.61 1.39 -45.24
#